data_AF-A0A974I3M2-F1
#
_entry.id   AF-A0A974I3M2-F1
#
_cell.length_a   1.000
_cell.length_b   1.000
_cell.length_c   1.000
_cell.angle_alpha   90.00
_cell.angle_beta   90.00
_cell.angle_gamma   90.00
#
_symmetry.space_group_name_H-M   'P 1'
#
loop_
_entity.id
_entity.type
_entity.pdbx_description
1 polymer ?
#
loop_
_entity_poly.entity_id
_entity_poly.type
_entity_poly.pdbx_seq_one_letter_code
_entity_poly.pdbx_strand_id
1 'polypeptide(L)'
;MGTAFLIVLCCCILTVTPFTEDQLFRATNYIHKTITRGINVQYSYVAVFTADQCINLNIEDLMNALREENASVLVKMVKSKKIYEGPRMVAASYLRLDNGSAVHAEARLLNGKGGAPSPVQNLLNINQDKGCVLFYTLNSPCTRYCAKVGGRYNILSRLDIFNGIQNRALVYNEVYHDEFDKNETDVWAAWAAINRRIDFYRCTNNQCYRCFEYNTGSRNTDCY
;
A
#
# COMPACT_ATOMS: atom_id res chain seq x y z
N MET A 1 38.42 -10.49 45.30
CA MET A 1 38.52 -10.83 43.85
C MET A 1 37.11 -11.00 43.34
N GLY A 2 36.52 -9.93 42.78
CA GLY A 2 35.18 -9.95 42.21
C GLY A 2 35.28 -9.91 40.69
N THR A 3 34.81 -10.97 40.04
CA THR A 3 34.69 -11.05 38.58
C THR A 3 33.47 -10.25 38.13
N ALA A 4 33.71 -9.17 37.39
CA ALA A 4 32.66 -8.42 36.71
C ALA A 4 32.26 -9.19 35.43
N PHE A 5 31.02 -9.69 35.40
CA PHE A 5 30.40 -10.18 34.18
C PHE A 5 29.96 -9.00 33.32
N LEU A 6 30.63 -8.82 32.19
CA LEU A 6 30.21 -7.88 31.15
C LEU A 6 29.06 -8.55 30.37
N ILE A 7 27.82 -8.17 30.66
CA ILE A 7 26.66 -8.53 29.84
C ILE A 7 26.75 -7.66 28.58
N VAL A 8 27.30 -8.21 27.51
CA VAL A 8 27.18 -7.63 26.17
C VAL A 8 25.73 -7.81 25.76
N LEU A 9 24.93 -6.78 26.01
CA LEU A 9 23.59 -6.66 25.46
C LEU A 9 23.77 -6.55 23.95
N CYS A 10 23.68 -7.67 23.25
CA CYS A 10 23.61 -7.73 21.80
C CYS A 10 22.28 -7.09 21.39
N CYS A 11 22.24 -5.76 21.35
CA CYS A 11 21.28 -5.04 20.53
C CYS A 11 21.61 -5.41 19.09
N CYS A 12 21.10 -6.55 18.63
CA CYS A 12 20.74 -6.73 17.25
C CYS A 12 19.77 -5.59 16.95
N ILE A 13 20.32 -4.46 16.53
CA ILE A 13 19.61 -3.49 15.72
C ILE A 13 19.23 -4.32 14.50
N LEU A 14 18.06 -4.96 14.55
CA LEU A 14 17.40 -5.45 13.37
C LEU A 14 17.24 -4.20 12.53
N THR A 15 18.21 -3.96 11.66
CA THR A 15 18.14 -2.93 10.65
C THR A 15 16.92 -3.31 9.83
N VAL A 16 15.83 -2.60 10.09
CA VAL A 16 14.59 -2.77 9.37
C VAL A 16 14.91 -2.49 7.92
N THR A 17 14.99 -3.54 7.12
CA THR A 17 15.12 -3.39 5.68
C THR A 17 13.72 -3.10 5.15
N PRO A 18 13.51 -1.95 4.50
CA PRO A 18 12.32 -1.71 3.73
C PRO A 18 12.12 -2.80 2.70
N PHE A 19 10.90 -2.93 2.16
CA PHE A 19 10.65 -3.82 1.03
C PHE A 19 11.70 -3.63 -0.06
N THR A 20 12.26 -4.76 -0.52
CA THR A 20 13.03 -4.77 -1.76
C THR A 20 12.09 -4.69 -2.95
N GLU A 21 12.58 -4.17 -4.08
CA GLU A 21 11.82 -4.12 -5.32
C GLU A 21 11.37 -5.52 -5.78
N ASP A 22 12.20 -6.55 -5.55
CA ASP A 22 11.86 -7.95 -5.86
C ASP A 22 10.73 -8.49 -4.98
N GLN A 23 10.72 -8.18 -3.68
CA GLN A 23 9.63 -8.55 -2.78
C GLN A 23 8.30 -7.95 -3.25
N LEU A 24 8.29 -6.67 -3.60
CA LEU A 24 7.08 -6.00 -4.11
C LEU A 24 6.64 -6.59 -5.45
N PHE A 25 7.57 -6.84 -6.36
CA PHE A 25 7.27 -7.43 -7.66
C PHE A 25 6.64 -8.82 -7.51
N ARG A 26 7.23 -9.67 -6.67
CA ARG A 26 6.73 -11.01 -6.37
C ARG A 26 5.35 -10.97 -5.72
N ALA A 27 5.16 -10.13 -4.69
CA ALA A 27 3.91 -10.01 -3.96
C ALA A 27 2.77 -9.50 -4.84
N THR A 28 3.00 -8.40 -5.58
CA THR A 28 2.00 -7.82 -6.48
C THR A 28 1.60 -8.78 -7.60
N ASN A 29 2.56 -9.47 -8.22
CA ASN A 29 2.27 -10.48 -9.24
C ASN A 29 1.51 -11.68 -8.71
N TYR A 30 1.90 -12.18 -7.52
CA TYR A 30 1.18 -13.28 -6.88
C TYR A 30 -0.27 -12.89 -6.63
N ILE A 31 -0.51 -11.77 -5.93
CA ILE A 31 -1.86 -11.26 -5.62
C ILE A 31 -2.65 -11.01 -6.90
N HIS A 32 -2.03 -10.44 -7.93
CA HIS A 32 -2.68 -10.26 -9.21
C HIS A 32 -3.14 -11.59 -9.82
N LYS A 33 -2.25 -12.59 -9.88
CA LYS A 33 -2.53 -13.87 -10.51
C LYS A 33 -3.56 -14.70 -9.75
N THR A 34 -3.51 -14.70 -8.42
CA THR A 34 -4.29 -15.62 -7.56
C THR A 34 -5.55 -14.99 -6.98
N ILE A 35 -5.53 -13.69 -6.69
CA ILE A 35 -6.62 -13.01 -5.98
C ILE A 35 -7.37 -12.02 -6.87
N THR A 36 -6.67 -11.14 -7.61
CA THR A 36 -7.30 -9.98 -8.26
C THR A 36 -7.46 -10.08 -9.78
N ARG A 37 -7.07 -11.20 -10.41
CA ARG A 37 -7.08 -11.42 -11.88
C ARG A 37 -8.38 -11.01 -12.58
N GLY A 38 -9.52 -11.15 -11.91
CA GLY A 38 -10.84 -10.85 -12.48
C GLY A 38 -11.28 -9.38 -12.41
N ILE A 39 -10.45 -8.49 -11.86
CA ILE A 39 -10.76 -7.07 -11.67
C ILE A 39 -10.24 -6.27 -12.88
N ASN A 40 -11.15 -5.72 -13.67
CA ASN A 40 -10.86 -4.99 -14.91
C ASN A 40 -11.24 -3.50 -14.84
N VAL A 41 -11.21 -2.93 -13.63
CA VAL A 41 -11.53 -1.52 -13.34
C VAL A 41 -10.45 -0.97 -12.42
N GLN A 42 -10.30 0.36 -12.31
CA GLN A 42 -9.41 0.93 -11.29
C GLN A 42 -9.78 0.43 -9.90
N TYR A 43 -8.78 -0.06 -9.18
CA TYR A 43 -8.93 -0.66 -7.86
C TYR A 43 -7.68 -0.45 -7.03
N SER A 44 -7.83 -0.64 -5.72
CA SER A 44 -6.74 -0.64 -4.76
C SER A 44 -7.00 -1.73 -3.72
N TYR A 45 -5.94 -2.21 -3.09
CA TYR A 45 -6.03 -3.12 -1.95
C TYR A 45 -4.95 -2.84 -0.92
N VAL A 46 -5.20 -3.22 0.32
CA VAL A 46 -4.17 -3.31 1.36
C VAL A 46 -4.08 -4.75 1.80
N ALA A 47 -2.89 -5.33 1.76
CA ALA A 47 -2.58 -6.65 2.29
C ALA A 47 -1.61 -6.53 3.47
N VAL A 48 -1.84 -7.33 4.51
CA VAL A 48 -1.06 -7.34 5.75
C VAL A 48 -0.38 -8.69 5.93
N PHE A 49 0.88 -8.67 6.33
CA PHE A 49 1.69 -9.88 6.55
C PHE A 49 2.30 -9.85 7.96
N THR A 50 2.58 -11.01 8.52
CA THR A 50 3.21 -11.13 9.85
C THR A 50 4.67 -10.72 9.82
N ALA A 51 5.26 -10.40 10.98
CA ALA A 51 6.70 -10.09 11.08
C ALA A 51 7.59 -11.15 10.41
N ASP A 52 7.30 -12.43 10.63
CA ASP A 52 8.06 -13.55 10.05
C ASP A 52 7.92 -13.61 8.52
N GLN A 53 6.71 -13.44 7.99
CA GLN A 53 6.45 -13.44 6.55
C GLN A 53 7.16 -12.28 5.85
N CYS A 54 7.35 -11.15 6.52
CA CYS A 54 7.96 -9.96 5.94
C CYS A 54 9.48 -10.06 5.76
N ILE A 55 10.15 -11.01 6.39
CA ILE A 55 11.61 -11.18 6.28
C ILE A 55 11.99 -11.48 4.82
N ASN A 56 11.31 -12.47 4.23
CA ASN A 56 11.59 -12.91 2.86
C ASN A 56 10.45 -12.57 1.89
N LEU A 57 9.19 -12.63 2.36
CA LEU A 57 7.97 -12.50 1.56
C LEU A 57 8.03 -13.35 0.27
N ASN A 58 8.39 -14.61 0.43
CA ASN A 58 8.48 -15.55 -0.68
C ASN A 58 7.07 -16.07 -1.07
N ILE A 59 7.00 -16.99 -2.05
CA ILE A 59 5.71 -17.53 -2.52
C ILE A 59 4.96 -18.31 -1.44
N GLU A 60 5.66 -19.03 -0.58
CA GLU A 60 5.06 -19.77 0.54
C GLU A 60 4.49 -18.80 1.58
N ASP A 61 5.22 -17.74 1.92
CA ASP A 61 4.75 -16.67 2.82
C ASP A 61 3.46 -16.04 2.29
N LEU A 62 3.44 -15.69 0.99
CA LEU A 62 2.28 -15.11 0.32
C LEU A 62 1.08 -16.05 0.29
N MET A 63 1.32 -17.32 -0.02
CA MET A 63 0.28 -18.35 -0.04
C MET A 63 -0.31 -18.56 1.35
N ASN A 64 0.55 -18.68 2.37
CA ASN A 64 0.12 -18.89 3.75
C ASN A 64 -0.64 -17.68 4.32
N ALA A 65 -0.16 -16.45 4.03
CA ALA A 65 -0.83 -15.22 4.44
C ALA A 65 -2.23 -15.09 3.83
N LEU A 66 -2.37 -15.41 2.54
CA LEU A 66 -3.61 -15.15 1.79
C LEU A 66 -4.51 -16.38 1.65
N ARG A 67 -4.20 -17.50 2.31
CA ARG A 67 -4.95 -18.77 2.17
C ARG A 67 -6.43 -18.68 2.57
N GLU A 68 -6.76 -17.75 3.47
CA GLU A 68 -8.13 -17.53 3.97
C GLU A 68 -8.88 -16.44 3.17
N GLU A 69 -8.23 -15.79 2.21
CA GLU A 69 -8.87 -14.82 1.35
C GLU A 69 -9.77 -15.51 0.32
N ASN A 70 -10.98 -14.99 0.15
CA ASN A 70 -11.90 -15.50 -0.86
C ASN A 70 -11.80 -14.66 -2.13
N ALA A 71 -10.91 -15.06 -3.04
CA ALA A 71 -10.67 -14.38 -4.32
C ALA A 71 -11.96 -14.13 -5.12
N SER A 72 -12.86 -15.12 -5.18
CA SER A 72 -14.10 -15.01 -5.95
C SER A 72 -15.05 -13.95 -5.39
N VAL A 73 -15.16 -13.89 -4.05
CA VAL A 73 -15.97 -12.89 -3.34
C VAL A 73 -15.33 -11.52 -3.45
N LEU A 74 -14.00 -11.41 -3.28
CA LEU A 74 -13.26 -10.17 -3.47
C LEU A 74 -13.51 -9.57 -4.85
N VAL A 75 -13.31 -10.36 -5.91
CA VAL A 75 -13.55 -9.92 -7.29
C VAL A 75 -15.00 -9.46 -7.47
N LYS A 76 -15.98 -10.24 -6.98
CA LYS A 76 -17.41 -9.88 -7.07
C LYS A 76 -17.73 -8.57 -6.35
N MET A 77 -17.22 -8.38 -5.14
CA MET A 77 -17.47 -7.18 -4.34
C MET A 77 -16.85 -5.94 -4.98
N VAL A 78 -15.58 -6.00 -5.38
CA VAL A 78 -14.87 -4.88 -6.00
C VAL A 78 -15.54 -4.47 -7.33
N LYS A 79 -15.95 -5.43 -8.17
CA LYS A 79 -16.68 -5.15 -9.42
C LYS A 79 -18.04 -4.52 -9.18
N SER A 80 -18.75 -4.96 -8.13
CA SER A 80 -20.04 -4.39 -7.71
C SER A 80 -19.91 -3.10 -6.89
N LYS A 81 -18.72 -2.49 -6.87
CA LYS A 81 -18.41 -1.24 -6.16
C LYS A 81 -18.62 -1.32 -4.66
N LYS A 82 -18.61 -2.51 -4.07
CA LYS A 82 -18.54 -2.72 -2.62
C LYS A 82 -17.07 -2.80 -2.18
N ILE A 83 -16.84 -2.62 -0.88
CA ILE A 83 -15.52 -2.84 -0.27
C ILE A 83 -15.48 -4.29 0.17
N TYR A 84 -14.45 -5.01 -0.26
CA TYR A 84 -14.14 -6.33 0.27
C TYR A 84 -13.33 -6.16 1.56
N GLU A 85 -13.73 -6.88 2.60
CA GLU A 85 -13.04 -6.93 3.89
C GLU A 85 -12.79 -8.40 4.25
N GLY A 86 -11.54 -8.83 4.10
CA GLY A 86 -11.06 -10.17 4.42
C GLY A 86 -10.14 -10.19 5.65
N PRO A 87 -9.64 -11.37 6.04
CA PRO A 87 -8.81 -11.54 7.23
C PRO A 87 -7.45 -10.83 7.15
N ARG A 88 -6.82 -10.80 5.98
CA ARG A 88 -5.48 -10.26 5.72
C ARG A 88 -5.48 -9.21 4.60
N MET A 89 -6.61 -8.99 3.94
CA MET A 89 -6.73 -8.07 2.81
C MET A 89 -8.04 -7.27 2.81
N VAL A 90 -7.97 -5.98 2.46
CA VAL A 90 -9.13 -5.15 2.10
C VAL A 90 -8.97 -4.64 0.67
N ALA A 91 -10.05 -4.55 -0.09
CA ALA A 91 -9.98 -4.09 -1.49
C ALA A 91 -11.21 -3.28 -1.90
N ALA A 92 -11.01 -2.30 -2.78
CA ALA A 92 -12.10 -1.48 -3.32
C ALA A 92 -11.81 -1.03 -4.76
N SER A 93 -12.87 -0.73 -5.52
CA SER A 93 -12.80 0.05 -6.76
C SER A 93 -13.32 1.47 -6.49
N TYR A 94 -13.14 2.40 -7.42
CA TYR A 94 -13.79 3.72 -7.33
C TYR A 94 -15.31 3.60 -7.15
N LEU A 95 -15.93 4.57 -6.48
CA LEU A 95 -17.38 4.69 -6.35
C LEU A 95 -17.86 5.98 -7.01
N ARG A 96 -18.75 5.88 -8.00
CA ARG A 96 -19.47 7.07 -8.51
C ARG A 96 -20.57 7.46 -7.54
N LEU A 97 -20.68 8.75 -7.29
CA LEU A 97 -21.73 9.38 -6.49
C LEU A 97 -22.79 9.97 -7.41
N ASP A 98 -24.01 10.16 -6.89
CA ASP A 98 -25.16 10.65 -7.67
C ASP A 98 -24.94 12.05 -8.25
N ASN A 99 -24.05 12.84 -7.64
CA ASN A 99 -23.66 14.16 -8.13
C ASN A 99 -22.62 14.14 -9.27
N GLY A 100 -22.35 12.96 -9.86
CA GLY A 100 -21.39 12.78 -10.95
C GLY A 100 -19.92 12.70 -10.52
N SER A 101 -19.60 12.99 -9.25
CA SER A 101 -18.23 12.84 -8.73
C SER A 101 -17.89 11.37 -8.43
N ALA A 102 -16.60 11.06 -8.28
CA ALA A 102 -16.15 9.73 -7.88
C ALA A 102 -15.24 9.78 -6.65
N VAL A 103 -15.41 8.83 -5.74
CA VAL A 103 -14.48 8.57 -4.65
C VAL A 103 -13.50 7.49 -5.10
N HIS A 104 -12.22 7.84 -5.14
CA HIS A 104 -11.14 6.94 -5.57
C HIS A 104 -10.95 5.78 -4.59
N ALA A 105 -10.45 4.64 -5.07
CA ALA A 105 -10.34 3.41 -4.30
C ALA A 105 -9.46 3.59 -3.05
N GLU A 106 -8.36 4.31 -3.17
CA GLU A 106 -7.43 4.65 -2.09
C GLU A 106 -8.18 5.39 -0.97
N ALA A 107 -8.96 6.41 -1.33
CA ALA A 107 -9.76 7.18 -0.40
C ALA A 107 -10.86 6.35 0.24
N ARG A 108 -11.46 5.39 -0.48
CA ARG A 108 -12.48 4.49 0.07
C ARG A 108 -11.91 3.53 1.11
N LEU A 109 -10.66 3.11 0.96
CA LEU A 109 -9.99 2.21 1.90
C LEU A 109 -9.47 2.95 3.14
N LEU A 110 -9.01 4.19 2.99
CA LEU A 110 -8.38 4.96 4.06
C LEU A 110 -9.32 5.89 4.84
N ASN A 111 -10.48 6.25 4.26
CA ASN A 111 -11.46 7.09 4.94
C ASN A 111 -12.59 6.26 5.54
N GLY A 112 -12.77 6.37 6.86
CA GLY A 112 -13.96 5.86 7.53
C GLY A 112 -15.20 6.73 7.28
N LYS A 113 -16.38 6.17 7.56
CA LYS A 113 -17.67 6.88 7.46
C LYS A 113 -18.11 7.35 8.84
N GLY A 114 -18.50 8.63 8.95
CA GLY A 114 -19.17 9.15 10.17
C GLY A 114 -18.35 8.99 11.46
N GLY A 115 -17.03 9.09 11.39
CA GLY A 115 -16.14 8.92 12.55
C GLY A 115 -15.77 7.47 12.87
N ALA A 116 -16.37 6.48 12.19
CA ALA A 116 -15.95 5.08 12.32
C ALA A 116 -14.51 4.88 11.76
N PRO A 117 -13.79 3.86 12.24
CA PRO A 117 -12.53 3.42 11.63
C PRO A 117 -12.67 3.17 10.11
N SER A 118 -11.59 3.38 9.37
CA SER A 118 -11.54 3.02 7.95
C SER A 118 -11.46 1.49 7.77
N PRO A 119 -11.79 0.95 6.58
CA PRO A 119 -11.56 -0.47 6.28
C PRO A 119 -10.12 -0.91 6.57
N VAL A 120 -9.13 -0.07 6.23
CA VAL A 120 -7.73 -0.34 6.54
C VAL A 120 -7.48 -0.33 8.05
N GLN A 121 -8.05 0.62 8.81
CA GLN A 121 -7.91 0.61 10.27
C GLN A 121 -8.47 -0.66 10.88
N ASN A 122 -9.64 -1.13 10.42
CA ASN A 122 -10.22 -2.39 10.88
C ASN A 122 -9.28 -3.56 10.59
N LEU A 123 -8.75 -3.65 9.37
CA LEU A 123 -7.79 -4.69 9.00
C LEU A 123 -6.55 -4.69 9.90
N LEU A 124 -5.98 -3.51 10.18
CA LEU A 124 -4.80 -3.40 11.04
C LEU A 124 -5.10 -3.71 12.52
N ASN A 125 -6.33 -3.44 12.97
CA ASN A 125 -6.77 -3.71 14.34
C ASN A 125 -6.99 -5.20 14.59
N ILE A 126 -7.45 -5.97 13.61
CA ILE A 126 -7.61 -7.42 13.76
C ILE A 126 -6.27 -8.18 13.59
N ASN A 127 -5.31 -7.58 12.88
CA ASN A 127 -3.97 -8.15 12.66
C ASN A 127 -2.93 -7.53 13.61
N GLN A 128 -2.93 -7.98 14.87
CA GLN A 128 -1.98 -7.49 15.88
C GLN A 128 -0.54 -7.97 15.64
N ASP A 129 -0.38 -9.07 14.90
CA ASP A 129 0.89 -9.68 14.50
C ASP A 129 1.52 -9.07 13.23
N LYS A 130 0.92 -7.98 12.69
CA LYS A 130 1.38 -7.30 11.48
C LYS A 130 2.86 -6.87 11.58
N GLY A 131 3.65 -7.32 10.62
CA GLY A 131 5.03 -6.90 10.42
C GLY A 131 5.20 -5.90 9.29
N CYS A 132 4.46 -6.12 8.19
CA CYS A 132 4.54 -5.28 7.01
C CYS A 132 3.20 -5.17 6.27
N VAL A 133 3.10 -4.10 5.47
CA VAL A 133 1.88 -3.76 4.73
C VAL A 133 2.20 -3.39 3.29
N LEU A 134 1.49 -4.03 2.36
CA LEU A 134 1.47 -3.68 0.95
C LEU A 134 0.16 -2.96 0.63
N PHE A 135 0.24 -1.66 0.33
CA PHE A 135 -0.87 -0.89 -0.20
C PHE A 135 -0.72 -0.74 -1.71
N TYR A 136 -1.50 -1.49 -2.46
CA TYR A 136 -1.49 -1.45 -3.91
C TYR A 136 -2.61 -0.57 -4.47
N THR A 137 -2.34 0.13 -5.58
CA THR A 137 -3.33 0.79 -6.42
C THR A 137 -3.02 0.57 -7.90
N LEU A 138 -4.02 0.34 -8.74
CA LEU A 138 -3.76 0.12 -10.17
C LEU A 138 -3.12 1.37 -10.83
N ASN A 139 -3.70 2.53 -10.55
CA ASN A 139 -3.20 3.82 -11.02
C ASN A 139 -2.58 4.60 -9.86
N SER A 140 -1.54 5.40 -10.14
CA SER A 140 -0.89 6.27 -9.16
C SER A 140 -1.92 7.17 -8.45
N PRO A 141 -1.76 7.45 -7.14
CA PRO A 141 -2.65 8.38 -6.46
C PRO A 141 -2.60 9.76 -7.14
N CYS A 142 -3.77 10.27 -7.55
CA CYS A 142 -3.83 11.49 -8.34
C CYS A 142 -3.51 12.76 -7.51
N THR A 143 -2.91 13.76 -8.15
CA THR A 143 -2.58 15.07 -7.55
C THR A 143 -3.83 15.85 -7.17
N ARG A 144 -4.90 15.74 -7.98
CA ARG A 144 -6.11 16.56 -7.83
C ARG A 144 -6.94 16.21 -6.60
N TYR A 145 -6.98 14.94 -6.20
CA TYR A 145 -7.85 14.46 -5.12
C TYR A 145 -7.10 13.67 -4.06
N CYS A 146 -6.38 12.61 -4.45
CA CYS A 146 -5.72 11.72 -3.49
C CYS A 146 -4.58 12.44 -2.75
N ALA A 147 -3.72 13.14 -3.48
CA ALA A 147 -2.58 13.86 -2.91
C ALA A 147 -2.81 15.36 -2.69
N LYS A 148 -4.06 15.84 -2.81
CA LYS A 148 -4.40 17.24 -2.59
C LYS A 148 -4.46 17.56 -1.09
N VAL A 149 -3.50 18.34 -0.59
CA VAL A 149 -3.47 18.80 0.81
C VAL A 149 -4.81 19.47 1.18
N GLY A 150 -5.39 19.04 2.31
CA GLY A 150 -6.68 19.56 2.80
C GLY A 150 -7.91 19.12 1.99
N GLY A 151 -7.76 18.32 0.94
CA GLY A 151 -8.89 17.84 0.13
C GLY A 151 -9.76 16.85 0.89
N ARG A 152 -11.10 16.91 0.72
CA ARG A 152 -12.04 16.03 1.44
C ARG A 152 -11.73 14.52 1.35
N TYR A 153 -11.23 14.08 0.20
CA TYR A 153 -10.90 12.67 -0.08
C TYR A 153 -9.40 12.42 -0.20
N ASN A 154 -8.58 13.36 0.28
CA ASN A 154 -7.14 13.18 0.28
C ASN A 154 -6.75 12.00 1.19
N ILE A 155 -5.64 11.36 0.85
CA ILE A 155 -5.11 10.21 1.59
C ILE A 155 -3.91 10.58 2.47
N LEU A 156 -3.31 11.77 2.30
CA LEU A 156 -2.02 12.11 2.88
C LEU A 156 -1.99 11.87 4.39
N SER A 157 -2.80 12.58 5.19
CA SER A 157 -2.81 12.37 6.64
C SER A 157 -3.41 11.01 7.06
N ARG A 158 -4.04 10.28 6.14
CA ARG A 158 -4.59 8.94 6.42
C ARG A 158 -3.55 7.85 6.25
N LEU A 159 -2.47 8.09 5.49
CA LEU A 159 -1.34 7.18 5.40
C LEU A 159 -0.60 7.03 6.72
N ASP A 160 -0.71 8.01 7.61
CA ASP A 160 -0.16 7.96 8.97
C ASP A 160 -0.74 6.80 9.81
N ILE A 161 -1.82 6.17 9.35
CA ILE A 161 -2.35 4.93 9.93
C ILE A 161 -1.35 3.76 9.93
N PHE A 162 -0.39 3.79 9.01
CA PHE A 162 0.66 2.79 8.92
C PHE A 162 1.86 3.13 9.82
N ASN A 163 1.81 4.24 10.57
CA ASN A 163 2.85 4.57 11.53
C ASN A 163 2.96 3.47 12.60
N GLY A 164 4.18 3.10 12.95
CA GLY A 164 4.47 1.98 13.86
C GLY A 164 4.58 0.62 13.16
N ILE A 165 4.20 0.51 11.89
CA ILE A 165 4.50 -0.66 11.05
C ILE A 165 5.85 -0.42 10.39
N GLN A 166 6.80 -1.30 10.69
CA GLN A 166 8.20 -1.13 10.31
C GLN A 166 8.41 -1.10 8.80
N ASN A 167 7.76 -2.01 8.06
CA ASN A 167 7.90 -2.10 6.60
C ASN A 167 6.55 -1.86 5.92
N ARG A 168 6.45 -0.80 5.11
CA ARG A 168 5.18 -0.37 4.49
C ARG A 168 5.44 0.27 3.14
N ALA A 169 4.76 -0.22 2.11
CA ALA A 169 4.88 0.31 0.76
C ALA A 169 3.52 0.66 0.16
N LEU A 170 3.46 1.79 -0.54
CA LEU A 170 2.40 2.11 -1.48
C LEU A 170 2.94 1.88 -2.89
N VAL A 171 2.31 0.96 -3.61
CA VAL A 171 2.71 0.53 -4.94
C VAL A 171 1.64 0.88 -5.95
N TYR A 172 2.04 1.39 -7.11
CA TYR A 172 1.16 1.54 -8.27
C TYR A 172 1.71 0.92 -9.55
N ASN A 173 0.86 0.63 -10.53
CA ASN A 173 1.32 0.13 -11.84
C ASN A 173 1.42 1.23 -12.88
N GLU A 174 0.31 1.93 -13.08
CA GLU A 174 0.15 2.91 -14.16
C GLU A 174 0.11 4.33 -13.60
N VAL A 175 0.69 5.28 -14.32
CA VAL A 175 0.47 6.68 -14.01
C VAL A 175 -0.98 7.02 -14.32
N TYR A 176 -1.64 7.69 -13.38
CA TYR A 176 -3.02 8.10 -13.57
C TYR A 176 -3.11 9.08 -14.74
N HIS A 177 -3.94 8.77 -15.74
CA HIS A 177 -3.97 9.48 -17.02
C HIS A 177 -4.08 11.01 -16.93
N ASP A 178 -4.88 11.55 -15.99
CA ASP A 178 -4.99 13.02 -15.82
C ASP A 178 -3.70 13.69 -15.30
N GLU A 179 -2.67 12.91 -14.93
CA GLU A 179 -1.38 13.46 -14.54
C GLU A 179 -0.55 13.90 -15.75
N PHE A 180 -0.76 13.32 -16.94
CA PHE A 180 0.00 13.66 -18.15
C PHE A 180 -0.26 15.08 -18.65
N ASP A 181 -1.41 15.66 -18.32
CA ASP A 181 -1.78 17.04 -18.69
C ASP A 181 -1.31 18.08 -17.66
N LYS A 182 -0.57 17.67 -16.62
CA LYS A 182 -0.15 18.55 -15.52
C LYS A 182 1.31 18.93 -15.61
N ASN A 183 1.67 19.97 -14.85
CA ASN A 183 3.06 20.29 -14.62
C ASN A 183 3.73 19.16 -13.84
N GLU A 184 4.77 18.55 -14.43
CA GLU A 184 5.51 17.44 -13.84
C GLU A 184 6.04 17.75 -12.43
N THR A 185 6.43 19.00 -12.17
CA THR A 185 6.90 19.45 -10.85
C THR A 185 5.81 19.31 -9.79
N ASP A 186 4.55 19.61 -10.14
CA ASP A 186 3.41 19.48 -9.24
C ASP A 186 3.10 18.00 -8.96
N VAL A 187 3.20 17.13 -9.97
CA VAL A 187 3.04 15.68 -9.83
C VAL A 187 4.08 15.12 -8.86
N TRP A 188 5.35 15.43 -9.10
CA TRP A 188 6.43 14.98 -8.22
C TRP A 188 6.33 15.55 -6.81
N ALA A 189 5.91 16.80 -6.64
CA ALA A 189 5.71 17.40 -5.32
C ALA A 189 4.61 16.65 -4.53
N ALA A 190 3.52 16.28 -5.19
CA ALA A 190 2.44 15.49 -4.61
C ALA A 190 2.89 14.07 -4.25
N TRP A 191 3.61 13.38 -5.14
CA TRP A 191 4.15 12.05 -4.87
C TRP A 191 5.23 12.05 -3.78
N ALA A 192 6.04 13.11 -3.69
CA ALA A 192 6.97 13.29 -2.58
C ALA A 192 6.22 13.44 -1.25
N ALA A 193 5.03 14.06 -1.24
CA ALA A 193 4.19 14.15 -0.06
C ALA A 193 3.63 12.78 0.39
N ILE A 194 3.40 11.86 -0.55
CA ILE A 194 3.05 10.47 -0.25
C ILE A 194 4.28 9.74 0.31
N ASN A 195 5.43 9.84 -0.38
CA ASN A 195 6.67 9.15 -0.01
C ASN A 195 7.15 9.49 1.42
N ARG A 196 6.89 10.73 1.88
CA ARG A 196 7.19 11.13 3.27
C ARG A 196 6.44 10.34 4.35
N ARG A 197 5.41 9.57 3.99
CA ARG A 197 4.52 8.86 4.94
C ARG A 197 4.58 7.35 4.78
N ILE A 198 4.75 6.88 3.54
CA ILE A 198 4.84 5.48 3.16
C ILE A 198 5.80 5.36 1.99
N ASP A 199 6.64 4.32 1.95
CA ASP A 199 7.58 4.13 0.84
C ASP A 199 6.81 3.98 -0.47
N PHE A 200 7.17 4.74 -1.50
CA PHE A 200 6.38 4.85 -2.73
C PHE A 200 7.10 4.23 -3.92
N TYR A 201 6.42 3.32 -4.63
CA TYR A 201 6.99 2.52 -5.71
C TYR A 201 6.05 2.43 -6.91
N ARG A 202 6.63 2.26 -8.09
CA ARG A 202 5.95 1.80 -9.29
C ARG A 202 6.33 0.37 -9.61
N CYS A 203 5.37 -0.52 -9.82
CA CYS A 203 5.61 -1.88 -10.32
C CYS A 203 5.07 -2.02 -11.74
N THR A 204 5.96 -2.32 -12.68
CA THR A 204 5.61 -2.68 -14.05
C THR A 204 5.45 -4.20 -14.16
N ASN A 205 5.17 -4.69 -15.37
CA ASN A 205 5.09 -6.13 -15.62
C ASN A 205 6.41 -6.89 -15.39
N ASN A 206 7.55 -6.18 -15.33
CA ASN A 206 8.87 -6.81 -15.28
C ASN A 206 9.61 -6.58 -13.96
N GLN A 207 9.39 -5.43 -13.31
CA GLN A 207 10.07 -5.07 -12.07
C GLN A 207 9.38 -3.92 -11.35
N CYS A 208 9.79 -3.69 -10.10
CA CYS A 208 9.40 -2.53 -9.34
C CYS A 208 10.55 -1.53 -9.23
N TYR A 209 10.18 -0.26 -9.09
CA TYR A 209 11.08 0.86 -8.93
C TYR A 209 10.66 1.64 -7.71
N ARG A 210 11.61 1.92 -6.84
CA ARG A 210 11.44 2.94 -5.81
C ARG A 210 11.42 4.31 -6.46
N CYS A 211 10.41 5.13 -6.14
CA CYS A 211 10.24 6.43 -6.79
C CYS A 211 11.13 7.53 -6.21
N PHE A 212 11.59 7.36 -4.96
CA PHE A 212 12.46 8.31 -4.27
C PHE A 212 13.56 7.58 -3.50
N GLU A 213 14.81 7.96 -3.76
CA GLU A 213 15.96 7.41 -3.04
C GLU A 213 16.01 7.85 -1.57
N TYR A 214 16.43 6.97 -0.66
CA TYR A 214 16.45 7.22 0.79
C TYR A 214 17.31 8.40 1.22
N ASN A 215 18.45 8.63 0.55
CA ASN A 215 19.47 9.57 1.02
C ASN A 215 19.44 10.90 0.29
N THR A 216 19.06 10.89 -0.98
CA THR A 216 19.09 12.05 -1.86
C THR A 216 17.70 12.64 -2.06
N GLY A 217 16.65 11.83 -1.85
CA GLY A 217 15.29 12.18 -2.30
C GLY A 217 15.19 12.32 -3.82
N SER A 218 16.21 11.87 -4.56
CA SER A 218 16.24 11.92 -6.01
C SER A 218 15.07 11.13 -6.58
N ARG A 219 14.45 11.71 -7.61
CA ARG A 219 13.33 11.12 -8.33
C ARG A 219 13.85 10.03 -9.25
N ASN A 220 13.20 8.87 -9.22
CA ASN A 220 13.42 7.85 -10.24
C ASN A 220 12.46 8.09 -11.41
N THR A 221 12.98 8.46 -12.58
CA THR A 221 12.16 8.76 -13.76
C THR A 221 11.34 7.57 -14.25
N ASP A 222 11.71 6.33 -13.92
CA ASP A 222 10.91 5.15 -14.26
C ASP A 222 9.52 5.16 -13.57
N CYS A 223 9.32 6.00 -12.56
CA CYS A 223 8.03 6.17 -11.90
C CYS A 223 7.03 7.08 -12.64
N TYR A 224 7.46 7.95 -13.57
CA TYR A 224 6.58 8.85 -14.32
C TYR A 224 6.52 8.46 -15.79
#